data_AF-A0A6G7LW81-F1
#
_entry.id   AF-A0A6G7LW81-F1
#
_cell.length_a   1.000
_cell.length_b   1.000
_cell.length_c   1.000
_cell.angle_alpha   90.00
_cell.angle_beta   90.00
_cell.angle_gamma   90.00
#
_symmetry.space_group_name_H-M   'P 1'
#
loop_
_entity.id
_entity.type
_entity.pdbx_description
1 polymer ?
#
loop_
_entity_poly.entity_id
_entity_poly.type
_entity_poly.pdbx_seq_one_letter_code
_entity_poly.pdbx_strand_id
1 'polypeptide(L)'
;MTQIAPDKPLPMLISPKFGQARRELLLGLTYDDAECTPAIQVPYRVEFEDGTIIEGNLDKQGKTRLDNCPKGHAWVVFGSEADQAQAEQALPALYEQLDSALDSMAAELATQSEQALAQAKAEGKLPEMKASLRDAIDAHLA
;
A
#
# COMPACT_ATOMS: atom_id res chain seq x y z
N MET A 1 -55.31 53.66 -8.89
CA MET A 1 -53.90 53.82 -8.50
C MET A 1 -53.17 52.56 -8.93
N THR A 2 -52.28 52.64 -9.91
CA THR A 2 -51.54 51.47 -10.41
C THR A 2 -50.07 51.75 -10.20
N GLN A 3 -49.45 51.13 -9.20
CA GLN A 3 -48.00 51.17 -9.02
C GLN A 3 -47.37 50.20 -10.03
N ILE A 4 -46.54 50.74 -10.91
CA ILE A 4 -45.67 49.96 -11.80
C ILE A 4 -44.36 49.75 -11.03
N ALA A 5 -43.92 48.50 -10.90
CA ALA A 5 -42.68 48.16 -10.20
C ALA A 5 -41.46 48.80 -10.90
N PRO A 6 -40.44 49.25 -10.17
CA PRO A 6 -39.24 49.84 -10.75
C PRO A 6 -38.42 48.79 -11.50
N ASP A 7 -38.08 49.10 -12.75
CA ASP A 7 -37.28 48.31 -13.67
C ASP A 7 -35.79 48.35 -13.30
N LYS A 8 -35.42 47.71 -12.18
CA LYS A 8 -34.02 47.52 -11.79
C LYS A 8 -33.60 46.11 -12.21
N PRO A 9 -32.62 45.96 -13.12
CA PRO A 9 -32.17 44.64 -13.54
C PRO A 9 -31.64 43.88 -12.31
N LEU A 10 -32.17 42.67 -12.09
CA LEU A 10 -31.68 41.77 -11.07
C LEU A 10 -30.20 41.46 -11.37
N PRO A 11 -29.29 41.56 -10.38
CA PRO A 11 -27.93 41.11 -10.59
C PRO A 11 -27.96 39.62 -10.96
N MET A 12 -27.22 39.23 -12.00
CA MET A 12 -27.07 37.82 -12.38
C MET A 12 -26.56 37.02 -11.18
N LEU A 13 -27.39 36.13 -10.64
CA LEU A 13 -27.10 35.23 -9.52
C LEU A 13 -26.29 33.99 -9.93
N ILE A 14 -25.78 33.95 -11.16
CA ILE A 14 -24.94 32.84 -11.61
C ILE A 14 -23.55 33.08 -11.04
N SER A 15 -23.19 32.30 -10.01
CA SER A 15 -21.84 32.34 -9.45
C SER A 15 -20.81 32.12 -10.58
N PRO A 16 -19.65 32.80 -10.56
CA PRO A 16 -18.60 32.60 -11.57
C PRO A 16 -18.06 31.16 -11.62
N LYS A 17 -18.40 30.33 -10.62
CA LYS A 17 -18.02 28.93 -10.51
C LYS A 17 -19.04 27.95 -11.13
N PHE A 18 -20.22 28.42 -11.55
CA PHE A 18 -21.31 27.57 -12.05
C PHE A 18 -20.98 26.83 -13.36
N GLY A 19 -19.95 27.26 -14.09
CA GLY A 19 -19.45 26.61 -15.32
C GLY A 19 -18.04 25.99 -15.20
N GLN A 20 -17.43 25.97 -14.01
CA GLN A 20 -16.12 25.32 -13.86
C GLN A 20 -16.32 23.80 -13.83
N ALA A 21 -15.83 23.11 -14.87
CA ALA A 21 -15.77 21.65 -14.90
C ALA A 21 -14.98 21.16 -13.68
N ARG A 22 -15.69 20.54 -12.73
CA ARG A 22 -15.10 19.87 -11.58
C ARG A 22 -14.37 18.65 -12.13
N ARG A 23 -13.04 18.66 -12.05
CA ARG A 23 -12.24 17.50 -12.41
C ARG A 23 -11.91 16.73 -11.15
N GLU A 24 -12.08 15.43 -11.26
CA GLU A 24 -11.62 14.48 -10.26
C GLU A 24 -10.22 14.03 -10.69
N LEU A 25 -9.29 13.99 -9.74
CA LEU A 25 -7.98 13.39 -9.92
C LEU A 25 -7.92 12.14 -9.03
N LEU A 26 -7.71 10.98 -9.67
CA LEU A 26 -7.51 9.71 -8.98
C LEU A 26 -6.01 9.43 -8.92
N LEU A 27 -5.50 9.26 -7.72
CA LEU A 27 -4.13 8.87 -7.47
C LEU A 27 -4.11 7.41 -6.99
N GLY A 28 -3.11 6.66 -7.44
CA GLY A 28 -2.89 5.28 -7.02
C GLY A 28 -1.41 4.95 -7.03
N LEU A 29 -0.94 4.26 -5.99
CA LEU A 29 0.44 3.82 -5.87
C LEU A 29 0.49 2.36 -5.40
N THR A 30 1.25 1.54 -6.12
CA THR A 30 1.49 0.13 -5.84
C THR A 30 2.98 -0.16 -5.99
N TYR A 31 3.47 -1.17 -5.27
CA TYR A 31 4.79 -1.72 -5.50
C TYR A 31 4.83 -2.52 -6.80
N ASP A 32 6.01 -2.58 -7.40
CA ASP A 32 6.28 -3.39 -8.60
C ASP A 32 6.66 -4.82 -8.19
N ASP A 33 5.71 -5.49 -7.53
CA ASP A 33 5.78 -6.91 -7.19
C ASP A 33 4.70 -7.70 -7.96
N ALA A 34 4.71 -9.03 -7.87
CA ALA A 34 3.78 -9.88 -8.61
C ALA A 34 2.32 -9.66 -8.16
N GLU A 35 2.13 -9.26 -6.91
CA GLU A 35 0.85 -9.04 -6.25
C GLU A 35 0.29 -7.61 -6.46
N CYS A 36 1.08 -6.70 -7.04
CA CYS A 36 0.81 -5.26 -7.10
C CYS A 36 0.42 -4.70 -5.72
N THR A 37 1.23 -5.00 -4.69
CA THR A 37 0.92 -4.66 -3.29
C THR A 37 0.62 -3.16 -3.15
N PRO A 38 -0.52 -2.77 -2.53
CA PRO A 38 -0.86 -1.36 -2.39
C PRO A 38 0.08 -0.62 -1.45
N ALA A 39 0.52 0.58 -1.85
CA ALA A 39 1.32 1.46 -1.01
C ALA A 39 0.40 2.21 -0.02
N ILE A 40 0.09 1.56 1.10
CA ILE A 40 -0.90 2.06 2.07
C ILE A 40 -0.36 3.25 2.88
N GLN A 41 -1.24 4.23 3.16
CA GLN A 41 -0.94 5.39 4.03
C GLN A 41 0.24 6.27 3.60
N VAL A 42 0.76 6.09 2.38
CA VAL A 42 1.86 6.92 1.86
C VAL A 42 1.39 8.36 1.71
N PRO A 43 2.15 9.35 2.22
CA PRO A 43 1.83 10.75 2.02
C PRO A 43 1.97 11.14 0.54
N TYR A 44 1.16 12.07 0.07
CA TYR A 44 1.25 12.64 -1.28
C TYR A 44 1.16 14.15 -1.23
N ARG A 45 1.76 14.78 -2.25
CA ARG A 45 1.68 16.22 -2.53
C ARG A 45 1.39 16.42 -4.01
N VAL A 46 0.33 17.15 -4.32
CA VAL A 46 -0.04 17.55 -5.68
C VAL A 46 0.10 19.05 -5.80
N GLU A 47 0.96 19.50 -6.71
CA GLU A 47 1.16 20.91 -7.03
C GLU A 47 0.58 21.19 -8.42
N PHE A 48 -0.33 22.15 -8.50
CA PHE A 48 -0.97 22.57 -9.75
C PHE A 48 -0.26 23.80 -10.34
N GLU A 49 -0.38 23.98 -11.66
CA GLU A 49 0.20 25.12 -12.39
C GLU A 49 -0.24 26.49 -11.87
N ASP A 50 -1.43 26.59 -11.26
CA ASP A 50 -1.92 27.82 -10.65
C ASP A 50 -1.34 28.10 -9.24
N GLY A 51 -0.44 27.24 -8.76
CA GLY A 51 0.19 27.30 -7.44
C GLY A 51 -0.64 26.65 -6.33
N THR A 52 -1.81 26.09 -6.63
CA THR A 52 -2.59 25.32 -5.65
C THR A 52 -1.82 24.07 -5.24
N ILE A 53 -1.77 23.79 -3.94
CA ILE A 53 -1.16 22.58 -3.39
C ILE A 53 -2.22 21.80 -2.62
N ILE A 54 -2.30 20.49 -2.88
CA ILE A 54 -3.16 19.55 -2.16
C ILE A 54 -2.29 18.43 -1.59
N GLU A 55 -2.40 18.19 -0.29
CA GLU A 55 -1.63 17.19 0.44
C GLU A 55 -2.55 16.25 1.22
N GLY A 56 -2.08 15.03 1.46
CA GLY A 56 -2.79 14.03 2.26
C GLY A 56 -2.09 12.68 2.25
N ASN A 57 -2.81 11.64 2.64
CA ASN A 57 -2.31 10.26 2.63
C ASN A 57 -3.20 9.37 1.76
N LEU A 58 -2.59 8.37 1.14
CA LEU A 58 -3.32 7.31 0.45
C LEU A 58 -4.12 6.47 1.45
N ASP A 59 -5.23 5.91 0.98
CA ASP A 59 -6.06 5.02 1.79
C ASP A 59 -5.46 3.61 1.93
N LYS A 60 -6.22 2.69 2.53
CA LYS A 60 -5.82 1.29 2.72
C LYS A 60 -5.72 0.50 1.41
N GLN A 61 -6.15 1.07 0.29
CA GLN A 61 -6.02 0.49 -1.04
C GLN A 61 -4.91 1.17 -1.85
N GLY A 62 -4.10 2.03 -1.22
CA GLY A 62 -3.05 2.79 -1.91
C GLY A 62 -3.62 3.81 -2.89
N LYS A 63 -4.82 4.35 -2.64
CA LYS A 63 -5.53 5.24 -3.55
C LYS A 63 -6.02 6.50 -2.84
N THR A 64 -6.32 7.53 -3.62
CA THR A 64 -7.13 8.66 -3.16
C THR A 64 -7.87 9.31 -4.33
N ARG A 65 -8.93 10.05 -4.01
CA ARG A 65 -9.66 10.87 -4.96
C ARG A 65 -9.64 12.32 -4.49
N LEU A 66 -9.17 13.20 -5.36
CA LEU A 66 -9.21 14.63 -5.17
C LEU A 66 -10.37 15.21 -6.00
N ASP A 67 -11.31 15.84 -5.31
CA ASP A 67 -12.46 16.49 -5.93
C ASP A 67 -12.18 17.99 -6.15
N ASN A 68 -12.74 18.57 -7.21
CA ASN A 68 -12.62 20.00 -7.53
C ASN A 68 -11.18 20.48 -7.81
N CYS A 69 -10.36 19.65 -8.45
CA CYS A 69 -9.00 20.04 -8.83
C CYS A 69 -8.97 21.18 -9.85
N PRO A 70 -7.99 22.09 -9.77
CA PRO A 70 -7.72 23.08 -10.80
C PRO A 70 -7.53 22.49 -12.20
N LYS A 71 -7.74 23.33 -13.22
CA LYS A 71 -7.44 22.98 -14.61
C LYS A 71 -5.97 23.29 -14.89
N GLY A 72 -5.28 22.39 -15.58
CA GLY A 72 -3.91 22.60 -16.02
C GLY A 72 -3.05 21.38 -15.72
N HIS A 73 -1.74 21.59 -15.80
CA HIS A 73 -0.77 20.57 -15.40
C HIS A 73 -0.72 20.45 -13.87
N ALA A 74 -0.40 19.24 -13.40
CA ALA A 74 -0.16 18.95 -12.00
C ALA A 74 1.08 18.06 -11.87
N TRP A 75 1.87 18.30 -10.83
CA TRP A 75 3.00 17.47 -10.43
C TRP A 75 2.63 16.73 -9.16
N VAL A 76 2.86 15.42 -9.14
CA VAL A 76 2.54 14.55 -8.00
C VAL A 76 3.83 13.98 -7.46
N VAL A 77 4.02 14.13 -6.15
CA VAL A 77 5.11 13.49 -5.39
C VAL A 77 4.46 12.59 -4.35
N PHE A 78 4.96 11.35 -4.26
CA PHE A 78 4.59 10.40 -3.22
C PHE A 78 5.75 10.20 -2.26
N GLY A 79 5.43 9.96 -0.99
CA GLY A 79 6.42 9.83 0.07
C GLY A 79 6.92 11.17 0.60
N SER A 80 7.78 11.07 1.61
CA SER A 80 8.46 12.18 2.26
C SER A 80 9.96 11.97 2.11
N GLU A 81 10.70 13.02 1.74
CA GLU A 81 12.17 12.95 1.66
C GLU A 81 12.79 12.58 3.02
N ALA A 82 12.16 13.01 4.12
CA ALA A 82 12.61 12.64 5.47
C ALA A 82 12.41 11.14 5.74
N ASP A 83 11.28 10.58 5.30
CA ASP A 83 10.97 9.17 5.49
C ASP A 83 11.92 8.30 4.65
N GLN A 84 12.21 8.74 3.41
CA GLN A 84 13.19 8.10 2.55
C GLN A 84 14.58 8.10 3.20
N ALA A 85 15.06 9.26 3.65
CA ALA A 85 16.38 9.37 4.27
C ALA A 85 16.51 8.49 5.52
N GLN A 86 15.45 8.44 6.34
CA GLN A 86 15.40 7.58 7.52
C GLN A 86 15.42 6.09 7.13
N ALA A 87 14.65 5.70 6.10
CA ALA A 87 14.63 4.32 5.61
C ALA A 87 16.00 3.89 5.05
N GLU A 88 16.64 4.75 4.26
CA GLU A 88 17.98 4.50 3.70
C GLU A 88 19.04 4.35 4.80
N GLN A 89 18.97 5.14 5.87
CA GLN A 89 19.87 5.02 7.02
C GLN A 89 19.65 3.73 7.82
N ALA A 90 18.40 3.29 7.95
CA ALA A 90 18.06 2.06 8.67
C ALA A 90 18.35 0.79 7.87
N LEU A 91 18.45 0.89 6.54
CA LEU A 91 18.52 -0.25 5.63
C LEU A 91 19.63 -1.26 5.96
N PRO A 92 20.89 -0.86 6.24
CA PRO A 92 21.95 -1.83 6.53
C PRO A 92 21.68 -2.64 7.81
N ALA A 93 21.22 -1.97 8.88
CA ALA A 93 20.90 -2.63 10.14
C ALA A 93 19.71 -3.58 10.01
N LEU A 94 18.74 -3.27 9.15
CA LEU A 94 17.62 -4.16 8.86
C LEU A 94 18.08 -5.42 8.12
N TYR A 95 19.02 -5.31 7.17
CA TYR A 95 19.59 -6.48 6.51
C TYR A 95 20.35 -7.38 7.48
N GLU A 96 21.18 -6.81 8.36
CA GLU A 96 21.88 -7.59 9.40
C GLU A 96 20.90 -8.32 10.35
N GLN A 97 19.81 -7.64 10.74
CA GLN A 97 18.76 -8.26 11.56
C GLN A 97 18.04 -9.39 10.83
N LEU A 98 17.77 -9.22 9.53
CA LEU A 98 17.15 -10.25 8.70
C LEU A 98 18.05 -11.48 8.59
N ASP A 99 19.34 -11.30 8.30
CA ASP A 99 20.30 -12.39 8.20
C ASP A 99 20.38 -13.17 9.53
N SER A 100 20.53 -12.46 10.65
CA SER A 100 20.58 -13.09 11.97
C SER A 100 19.28 -13.82 12.33
N ALA A 101 18.12 -13.29 11.93
CA ALA A 101 16.84 -13.94 12.16
C ALA A 101 16.70 -15.22 11.33
N LEU A 102 17.15 -15.21 10.07
CA LEU A 102 17.15 -16.39 9.21
C LEU A 102 18.07 -17.49 9.74
N ASP A 103 19.28 -17.13 10.19
CA ASP A 103 20.20 -18.07 10.83
C ASP A 103 19.60 -18.70 12.10
N SER A 104 18.94 -17.89 12.92
CA SER A 104 18.27 -18.35 14.14
C SER A 104 17.12 -19.30 13.82
N MET A 105 16.27 -18.95 12.86
CA MET A 105 15.18 -19.82 12.41
C MET A 105 15.69 -21.15 11.88
N ALA A 106 16.78 -21.15 11.12
CA ALA A 106 17.40 -22.37 10.60
C ALA A 106 17.90 -23.28 11.74
N ALA A 107 18.56 -22.70 12.76
CA ALA A 107 19.05 -23.43 13.93
C ALA A 107 17.91 -24.00 14.79
N GLU A 108 16.84 -23.22 14.98
CA GLU A 108 15.64 -23.67 15.69
C GLU A 108 14.96 -24.83 14.97
N LEU A 109 14.78 -24.74 13.65
CA LEU A 109 14.20 -25.81 12.84
C LEU A 109 15.05 -27.09 12.88
N ALA A 110 16.38 -26.97 12.79
CA ALA A 110 17.28 -28.11 12.93
C ALA A 110 17.07 -28.80 14.28
N THR A 111 17.09 -28.04 15.37
CA THR A 111 16.89 -28.55 16.73
C THR A 111 15.52 -29.21 16.90
N GLN A 112 14.44 -28.56 16.42
CA GLN A 112 13.10 -29.12 16.47
C GLN A 112 12.98 -30.42 15.67
N SER A 113 13.64 -30.51 14.51
CA SER A 113 13.63 -31.72 13.69
C SER A 113 14.34 -32.89 14.38
N GLU A 114 15.47 -32.65 15.03
CA GLU A 114 16.21 -33.67 15.79
C GLU A 114 15.41 -34.16 17.00
N GLN A 115 14.76 -33.25 17.71
CA GLN A 115 13.86 -33.57 18.84
C GLN A 115 12.65 -34.38 18.38
N ALA A 116 12.01 -33.99 17.27
CA ALA A 116 10.88 -34.72 16.70
C ALA A 116 11.30 -36.14 16.27
N LEU A 117 12.47 -36.30 15.66
CA LEU A 117 13.02 -37.60 15.30
C LEU A 117 13.32 -38.46 16.54
N ALA A 118 13.93 -37.87 17.56
CA ALA A 118 14.21 -38.55 18.82
C ALA A 118 12.92 -38.99 19.53
N GLN A 119 11.90 -38.15 19.53
CA GLN A 119 10.58 -38.44 20.08
C GLN A 119 9.88 -39.56 19.29
N ALA A 120 9.85 -39.48 17.96
CA ALA A 120 9.27 -40.54 17.11
C ALA A 120 9.99 -41.88 17.30
N LYS A 121 11.29 -41.86 17.58
CA LYS A 121 12.07 -43.05 17.94
C LYS A 121 11.69 -43.59 19.32
N ALA A 122 11.58 -42.72 20.32
CA ALA A 122 11.16 -43.11 21.67
C ALA A 122 9.73 -43.68 21.68
N GLU A 123 8.84 -43.14 20.87
CA GLU A 123 7.45 -43.59 20.72
C GLU A 123 7.27 -44.78 19.76
N GLY A 124 8.35 -45.24 19.09
CA GLY A 124 8.28 -46.34 18.13
C GLY A 124 7.51 -46.05 16.83
N LYS A 125 7.16 -44.78 16.56
CA LYS A 125 6.36 -44.34 15.40
C LYS A 125 7.15 -44.12 14.11
N LEU A 126 8.48 -44.22 14.18
CA LEU A 126 9.39 -44.07 13.03
C LEU A 126 9.02 -44.94 11.79
N PRO A 127 8.58 -46.21 11.93
CA PRO A 127 8.18 -47.03 10.79
C PRO A 127 6.90 -46.52 10.12
N GLU A 128 5.89 -46.09 10.89
CA GLU A 128 4.64 -45.52 10.38
C GLU A 128 4.91 -44.21 9.62
N MET A 129 5.75 -43.32 10.17
CA MET A 129 6.11 -42.07 9.51
C MET A 129 6.82 -42.31 8.17
N LYS A 130 7.71 -43.31 8.09
CA LYS A 130 8.41 -43.67 6.84
C LYS A 130 7.46 -44.26 5.80
N ALA A 131 6.51 -45.10 6.23
CA ALA A 131 5.48 -45.64 5.34
C ALA A 131 4.61 -44.53 4.77
N SER A 132 4.10 -43.64 5.64
CA SER A 132 3.28 -42.49 5.23
C SER A 132 4.01 -41.54 4.27
N LEU A 133 5.31 -41.29 4.48
CA LEU A 133 6.11 -40.47 3.56
C LEU A 133 6.23 -41.13 2.18
N ARG A 134 6.46 -42.43 2.13
CA ARG A 134 6.57 -43.18 0.87
C ARG A 134 5.27 -43.10 0.07
N ASP A 135 4.13 -43.33 0.72
CA ASP A 135 2.82 -43.27 0.08
C ASP A 135 2.52 -41.87 -0.49
N ALA A 136 2.94 -40.81 0.22
CA ALA A 136 2.78 -39.43 -0.25
C ALA A 136 3.65 -39.11 -1.48
N ILE A 137 4.88 -39.63 -1.51
CA ILE A 137 5.78 -39.48 -2.67
C ILE A 137 5.20 -40.23 -3.88
N ASP A 138 4.78 -41.47 -3.69
CA ASP A 138 4.21 -42.29 -4.76
C ASP A 138 2.92 -41.66 -5.33
N ALA A 139 2.10 -41.03 -4.49
CA ALA A 139 0.90 -40.30 -4.93
C ALA A 139 1.20 -39.01 -5.71
N HIS A 140 2.36 -38.37 -5.50
CA HIS A 140 2.74 -37.15 -6.21
C HIS A 140 3.46 -37.42 -7.54
N LEU A 141 3.95 -38.66 -7.73
CA LEU A 141 4.65 -39.11 -8.93
C LEU A 141 3.75 -39.89 -9.92
N ALA A 142 2.50 -40.19 -9.53
CA ALA A 142 1.50 -40.87 -10.35
C ALA A 142 0.58 -39.89 -11.10
#